data_AF-A0A8T5NA23-F1
#
_entry.id   AF-A0A8T5NA23-F1
#
_cell.length_a   1.000
_cell.length_b   1.000
_cell.length_c   1.000
_cell.angle_alpha   90.00
_cell.angle_beta   90.00
_cell.angle_gamma   90.00
#
_symmetry.space_group_name_H-M   'P 1'
#
loop_
_entity.id
_entity.type
_entity.pdbx_description
1 polymer ?
#
loop_
_entity_poly.entity_id
_entity_poly.type
_entity_poly.pdbx_seq_one_letter_code
_entity_poly.pdbx_strand_id
1 'polypeptide(L)'
;MEYPNFDSREKYERGMKGFSLFIDLYATWMDSVSDFNTLSMEAMNKMQDKTVDLKSETGPERSKELYNVWIETYSGIFNEFLKSEHFASDIGKFMSIFADVQKYNRDVVEENLLVPSNLPTKTDIDEINKELYNLRKKVKELSQKLGEHPEHK
;
A
#
# COMPACT_ATOMS: atom_id res chain seq x y z
N MET A 1 -10.65 -41.33 -16.54
CA MET A 1 -10.38 -39.97 -16.02
C MET A 1 -9.05 -40.04 -15.31
N GLU A 2 -7.97 -39.60 -15.96
CA GLU A 2 -6.69 -39.41 -15.27
C GLU A 2 -6.81 -38.18 -14.38
N TYR A 3 -6.46 -38.33 -13.11
CA TYR A 3 -6.36 -37.22 -12.18
C TYR A 3 -5.29 -36.24 -12.69
N PRO A 4 -5.51 -34.91 -12.60
CA PRO A 4 -4.47 -33.96 -12.95
C PRO A 4 -3.24 -34.20 -12.07
N ASN A 5 -2.06 -34.29 -12.70
CA ASN A 5 -0.76 -34.39 -12.03
C ASN A 5 -0.68 -33.31 -10.91
N PHE A 6 -0.20 -33.67 -9.72
CA PHE A 6 -0.12 -32.81 -8.53
C PHE A 6 0.43 -31.39 -8.83
N ASP A 7 1.43 -31.30 -9.71
CA ASP A 7 2.04 -30.05 -10.19
C ASP A 7 1.06 -29.13 -10.96
N SER A 8 0.14 -29.71 -11.75
CA SER A 8 -0.88 -28.95 -12.49
C SER A 8 -1.97 -28.37 -11.59
N ARG A 9 -2.28 -29.08 -10.49
CA ARG A 9 -3.25 -28.62 -9.50
C ARG A 9 -2.70 -27.48 -8.66
N GLU A 10 -1.45 -27.58 -8.20
CA GLU A 10 -0.81 -26.52 -7.42
C GLU A 10 -0.71 -25.21 -8.22
N LYS A 11 -0.30 -25.28 -9.48
CA LYS A 11 -0.24 -24.12 -10.38
C LYS A 11 -1.61 -23.48 -10.60
N TYR A 12 -2.65 -24.30 -10.74
CA TYR A 12 -4.03 -23.82 -10.86
C TYR A 12 -4.51 -23.12 -9.58
N GLU A 13 -4.33 -23.74 -8.41
CA GLU A 13 -4.68 -23.16 -7.12
C GLU A 13 -3.95 -21.83 -6.88
N ARG A 14 -2.68 -21.75 -7.27
CA ARG A 14 -1.86 -20.54 -7.19
C ARG A 14 -2.37 -19.42 -8.12
N GLY A 15 -2.70 -19.76 -9.37
CA GLY A 15 -3.29 -18.80 -10.32
C GLY A 15 -4.65 -18.29 -9.85
N MET A 16 -5.50 -19.16 -9.32
CA MET A 16 -6.80 -18.79 -8.73
C MET A 16 -6.64 -17.86 -7.52
N LYS A 17 -5.62 -18.09 -6.69
CA LYS A 17 -5.28 -17.18 -5.58
C LYS A 17 -4.91 -15.78 -6.10
N GLY A 18 -4.09 -15.68 -7.14
CA GLY A 18 -3.75 -14.39 -7.76
C GLY A 18 -4.97 -13.64 -8.30
N PHE A 19 -5.88 -14.37 -8.97
CA PHE A 19 -7.13 -13.80 -9.45
C PHE A 19 -8.03 -13.32 -8.30
N SER A 20 -8.19 -14.12 -7.23
CA SER A 20 -8.95 -13.72 -6.04
C SER A 20 -8.40 -12.44 -5.44
N LEU A 21 -7.10 -12.37 -5.17
CA LEU A 21 -6.45 -11.19 -4.59
C LEU A 21 -6.66 -9.93 -5.45
N PHE A 22 -6.65 -10.07 -6.78
CA PHE A 22 -6.94 -8.95 -7.69
C PHE A 22 -8.40 -8.50 -7.60
N ILE A 23 -9.35 -9.44 -7.60
CA ILE A 23 -10.77 -9.11 -7.47
C ILE A 23 -11.06 -8.46 -6.11
N ASP A 24 -10.48 -8.99 -5.03
CA ASP A 24 -10.65 -8.46 -3.67
C ASP A 24 -10.08 -7.03 -3.56
N LEU A 25 -8.91 -6.79 -4.17
CA LEU A 25 -8.30 -5.45 -4.22
C LEU A 25 -9.19 -4.47 -5.00
N TYR A 26 -9.69 -4.90 -6.17
CA TYR A 26 -10.54 -4.08 -7.00
C TYR A 26 -11.88 -3.76 -6.32
N ALA A 27 -12.51 -4.75 -5.69
CA ALA A 27 -13.76 -4.58 -4.97
C ALA A 27 -13.59 -3.57 -3.82
N THR A 28 -12.55 -3.76 -2.98
CA THR A 28 -12.27 -2.85 -1.86
C THR A 28 -11.98 -1.41 -2.33
N TRP A 29 -11.28 -1.27 -3.46
CA TRP A 29 -11.07 0.04 -4.09
C TRP A 29 -12.39 0.67 -4.56
N MET A 30 -13.26 -0.10 -5.21
CA MET A 30 -14.55 0.39 -5.70
C MET A 30 -15.49 0.81 -4.56
N ASP A 31 -15.51 0.07 -3.46
CA ASP A 31 -16.25 0.44 -2.26
C ASP A 31 -15.77 1.80 -1.72
N SER A 32 -14.45 1.97 -1.60
CA SER A 32 -13.85 3.25 -1.15
C SER A 32 -14.18 4.42 -2.08
N VAL A 33 -14.18 4.19 -3.40
CA VAL A 33 -14.56 5.19 -4.41
C VAL A 33 -16.05 5.53 -4.30
N SER A 34 -16.91 4.55 -4.04
CA SER A 34 -18.35 4.76 -3.83
C SER A 34 -18.62 5.64 -2.62
N ASP A 35 -17.95 5.37 -1.50
CA ASP A 35 -18.08 6.18 -0.27
C ASP A 35 -17.60 7.61 -0.49
N PHE A 36 -16.45 7.78 -1.15
CA PHE A 36 -15.93 9.10 -1.49
C PHE A 36 -16.88 9.89 -2.41
N ASN A 37 -17.49 9.22 -3.40
CA ASN A 37 -18.47 9.85 -4.27
C ASN A 37 -19.72 10.29 -3.49
N THR A 38 -20.22 9.43 -2.61
CA THR A 38 -21.38 9.73 -1.76
C THR A 38 -21.10 10.94 -0.87
N LEU A 39 -19.93 10.96 -0.22
CA LEU A 39 -19.50 12.07 0.63
C LEU A 39 -19.34 13.37 -0.16
N SER A 40 -18.78 13.27 -1.38
CA SER A 40 -18.60 14.42 -2.28
C SER A 40 -19.95 15.00 -2.71
N MET A 41 -20.95 14.15 -2.99
CA MET A 41 -22.31 14.59 -3.31
C MET A 41 -22.98 15.25 -2.10
N GLU A 42 -22.81 14.71 -0.90
CA GLU A 42 -23.34 15.33 0.32
C GLU A 42 -22.73 16.71 0.57
N ALA A 43 -21.40 16.84 0.44
CA ALA A 43 -20.70 18.10 0.56
C ALA A 43 -21.15 19.12 -0.48
N MET A 44 -21.38 18.67 -1.72
CA MET A 44 -21.89 19.53 -2.79
C MET A 44 -23.31 20.01 -2.51
N ASN A 45 -24.21 19.14 -2.04
CA ASN A 45 -25.58 19.52 -1.66
C ASN A 45 -25.58 20.54 -0.51
N LYS A 46 -24.79 20.30 0.55
CA LYS A 46 -24.66 21.23 1.68
C LYS A 46 -24.08 22.58 1.26
N MET A 47 -23.11 22.59 0.35
CA MET A 47 -22.56 23.82 -0.22
C MET A 47 -23.61 24.56 -1.04
N GLN A 48 -24.41 23.85 -1.85
CA GLN A 48 -25.48 24.45 -2.64
C GLN A 48 -26.54 25.10 -1.74
N ASP A 49 -26.97 24.44 -0.66
CA ASP A 49 -27.93 25.00 0.29
C ASP A 49 -27.43 26.30 0.94
N LYS A 50 -26.16 26.32 1.38
CA LYS A 50 -25.53 27.51 1.97
C LYS A 50 -25.34 28.69 0.99
N THR A 51 -25.40 28.43 -0.31
CA THR A 51 -25.18 29.44 -1.35
C THR A 51 -26.47 29.88 -2.05
N VAL A 52 -27.64 29.33 -1.66
CA VAL A 52 -28.95 29.74 -2.19
C VAL A 52 -29.24 31.23 -1.97
N ASP A 53 -28.86 31.76 -0.80
CA ASP A 53 -29.05 33.17 -0.45
C ASP A 53 -28.02 34.10 -1.11
N LEU A 54 -26.99 33.54 -1.73
CA LEU A 54 -25.92 34.28 -2.38
C LEU A 54 -26.23 34.59 -3.86
N LYS A 55 -27.45 34.42 -4.35
CA LYS A 55 -27.75 34.43 -5.80
C LYS A 55 -27.87 35.80 -6.50
N SER A 56 -27.84 36.95 -5.81
CA SER A 56 -28.31 38.21 -6.42
C SER A 56 -27.29 39.13 -7.11
N GLU A 57 -25.97 39.04 -6.90
CA GLU A 57 -25.00 39.94 -7.59
C GLU A 57 -23.64 39.27 -7.86
N THR A 58 -23.04 39.53 -9.02
CA THR A 58 -21.76 38.96 -9.48
C THR A 58 -20.58 39.92 -9.26
N GLY A 59 -19.55 39.49 -8.50
CA GLY A 59 -18.30 40.25 -8.30
C GLY A 59 -17.17 39.43 -7.65
N PRO A 60 -15.90 39.91 -7.68
CA PRO A 60 -14.71 39.18 -7.19
C PRO A 60 -14.76 38.79 -5.71
N GLU A 61 -15.34 39.65 -4.86
CA GLU A 61 -15.49 39.41 -3.42
C GLU A 61 -16.39 38.19 -3.15
N ARG A 62 -17.39 37.97 -4.01
CA ARG A 62 -18.33 36.85 -3.86
C ARG A 62 -17.76 35.52 -4.33
N SER A 63 -16.86 35.54 -5.31
CA SER A 63 -16.07 34.33 -5.67
C SER A 63 -15.25 33.84 -4.49
N LYS A 64 -14.71 34.77 -3.69
CA LYS A 64 -13.97 34.44 -2.46
C LYS A 64 -14.90 33.91 -1.36
N GLU A 65 -16.08 34.49 -1.19
CA GLU A 65 -17.11 33.97 -0.27
C GLU A 65 -17.57 32.56 -0.65
N LEU A 66 -17.86 32.30 -1.93
CA LEU A 66 -18.22 30.97 -2.42
C LEU A 66 -17.10 29.95 -2.20
N TYR A 67 -15.84 30.35 -2.45
CA TYR A 67 -14.68 29.51 -2.17
C TYR A 67 -14.54 29.19 -0.69
N ASN A 68 -14.75 30.17 0.20
CA ASN A 68 -14.72 29.95 1.65
C ASN A 68 -15.82 28.98 2.09
N VAL A 69 -17.05 29.16 1.61
CA VAL A 69 -18.17 28.25 1.91
C VAL A 69 -17.89 26.84 1.39
N TRP A 70 -17.29 26.72 0.20
CA TRP A 70 -16.86 25.44 -0.36
C TRP A 70 -15.80 24.77 0.50
N ILE A 71 -14.68 25.46 0.80
CA ILE A 71 -13.58 24.85 1.55
C ILE A 71 -13.99 24.51 2.99
N GLU A 72 -14.78 25.36 3.66
CA GLU A 72 -15.28 25.08 5.01
C GLU A 72 -16.23 23.89 5.04
N THR A 73 -17.14 23.80 4.07
CA THR A 73 -18.12 22.69 4.01
C THR A 73 -17.44 21.37 3.66
N TYR A 74 -16.56 21.36 2.66
CA TYR A 74 -15.82 20.15 2.29
C TYR A 74 -14.85 19.74 3.40
N SER A 75 -14.06 20.66 3.95
CA SER A 75 -13.09 20.32 4.99
C SER A 75 -13.74 19.72 6.24
N GLY A 76 -14.90 20.24 6.67
CA GLY A 76 -15.63 19.68 7.81
C GLY A 76 -16.06 18.24 7.56
N ILE A 77 -16.77 18.00 6.46
CA ILE A 77 -17.34 16.70 6.09
C ILE A 77 -16.23 15.66 5.85
N PHE A 78 -15.18 16.03 5.11
CA PHE A 78 -14.04 15.15 4.86
C PHE A 78 -13.23 14.86 6.12
N ASN A 79 -13.06 15.84 7.01
CA ASN A 79 -12.34 15.63 8.27
C ASN A 79 -13.09 14.69 9.21
N GLU A 80 -14.43 14.76 9.25
CA GLU A 80 -15.25 13.80 10.00
C GLU A 80 -15.15 12.39 9.41
N PHE A 81 -15.26 12.26 8.08
CA PHE A 81 -15.12 10.99 7.38
C PHE A 81 -13.75 10.34 7.62
N LEU A 82 -12.65 11.09 7.48
CA LEU A 82 -11.29 10.57 7.68
C LEU A 82 -11.02 10.12 9.13
N LYS A 83 -11.79 10.62 10.10
CA LYS A 83 -11.74 10.19 11.51
C LYS A 83 -12.69 9.03 11.82
N SER A 84 -13.55 8.65 10.88
CA SER A 84 -14.54 7.60 11.10
C SER A 84 -13.89 6.23 11.23
N GLU A 85 -14.49 5.38 12.07
CA GLU A 85 -14.10 3.97 12.17
C GLU A 85 -14.29 3.23 10.84
N HIS A 86 -15.29 3.65 10.06
CA HIS A 86 -15.57 3.12 8.72
C HIS A 86 -14.36 3.30 7.79
N PHE A 87 -13.88 4.54 7.65
CA PHE A 87 -12.70 4.83 6.83
C PHE A 87 -11.45 4.09 7.33
N ALA A 88 -11.22 4.05 8.65
CA ALA A 88 -10.10 3.34 9.24
C ALA A 88 -10.15 1.81 8.97
N SER A 89 -11.34 1.23 9.03
CA SER A 89 -11.59 -0.18 8.67
C SER A 89 -11.25 -0.42 7.20
N ASP A 90 -11.74 0.41 6.30
CA ASP A 90 -11.63 0.15 4.86
C ASP A 90 -10.22 0.37 4.34
N ILE A 91 -9.51 1.40 4.84
CA ILE A 91 -8.07 1.55 4.53
C ILE A 91 -7.25 0.39 5.12
N GLY A 92 -7.64 -0.13 6.30
CA GLY A 92 -7.01 -1.29 6.90
C GLY A 92 -7.15 -2.56 6.03
N LYS A 93 -8.36 -2.84 5.54
CA LYS A 93 -8.64 -3.94 4.61
C LYS A 93 -7.84 -3.77 3.31
N PHE A 94 -7.88 -2.57 2.73
CA PHE A 94 -7.15 -2.26 1.50
C PHE A 94 -5.64 -2.53 1.66
N MET A 95 -5.04 -2.02 2.73
CA MET A 95 -3.61 -2.21 3.00
C MET A 95 -3.25 -3.69 3.24
N SER A 96 -4.13 -4.46 3.90
CA SER A 96 -3.94 -5.89 4.09
C SER A 96 -3.92 -6.64 2.74
N ILE A 97 -4.93 -6.43 1.90
CA ILE A 97 -5.03 -7.08 0.59
C ILE A 97 -3.86 -6.65 -0.30
N PHE A 98 -3.50 -5.36 -0.27
CA PHE A 98 -2.36 -4.85 -1.01
C PHE A 98 -1.04 -5.51 -0.60
N ALA A 99 -0.81 -5.72 0.70
CA ALA A 99 0.36 -6.45 1.18
C ALA A 99 0.38 -7.90 0.69
N ASP A 100 -0.78 -8.57 0.66
CA ASP A 100 -0.91 -9.93 0.12
C ASP A 100 -0.64 -9.99 -1.39
N VAL A 101 -1.10 -9.00 -2.15
CA VAL A 101 -0.80 -8.85 -3.59
C VAL A 101 0.70 -8.62 -3.81
N GLN A 102 1.34 -7.75 -3.02
CA GLN A 102 2.79 -7.53 -3.11
C GLN A 102 3.58 -8.81 -2.81
N LYS A 103 3.16 -9.56 -1.80
CA LYS A 103 3.76 -10.86 -1.47
C LYS A 103 3.58 -11.85 -2.60
N TYR A 104 2.36 -12.04 -3.09
CA TYR A 104 2.06 -12.93 -4.21
C TYR A 104 2.89 -12.57 -5.46
N ASN A 105 2.95 -11.29 -5.84
CA ASN A 105 3.72 -10.85 -7.00
C ASN A 105 5.21 -11.12 -6.84
N ARG A 106 5.78 -10.89 -5.65
CA ARG A 106 7.19 -11.22 -5.39
C ARG A 106 7.43 -12.72 -5.55
N ASP A 107 6.60 -13.55 -4.91
CA ASP A 107 6.77 -15.00 -4.93
C ASP A 107 6.64 -15.54 -6.36
N VAL A 108 5.67 -15.03 -7.14
CA VAL A 108 5.48 -15.38 -8.58
C VAL A 108 6.67 -14.94 -9.44
N VAL A 109 7.24 -13.75 -9.21
CA VAL A 109 8.40 -13.25 -9.96
C VAL A 109 9.65 -14.07 -9.63
N GLU A 110 9.88 -14.35 -8.34
CA GLU A 110 11.03 -15.13 -7.90
C GLU A 110 10.98 -16.54 -8.51
N GLU A 111 9.85 -17.24 -8.39
CA GLU A 111 9.72 -18.61 -8.88
C GLU A 111 9.69 -18.76 -10.40
N ASN A 112 9.01 -17.85 -11.12
CA ASN A 112 8.81 -18.01 -12.57
C ASN A 112 9.86 -17.30 -13.42
N LEU A 113 10.56 -16.30 -12.89
CA LEU A 113 11.54 -15.52 -13.65
C LEU A 113 12.95 -15.67 -13.09
N LEU A 114 13.15 -15.48 -11.78
CA LEU A 114 14.50 -15.41 -11.20
C LEU A 114 15.13 -16.80 -11.03
N VAL A 115 14.42 -17.73 -10.40
CA VAL A 115 14.92 -19.11 -10.18
C VAL A 115 15.26 -19.81 -11.50
N PRO A 116 14.41 -19.81 -12.54
CA PRO A 116 14.73 -20.48 -13.81
C PRO A 116 15.87 -19.81 -14.58
N SER A 117 16.12 -18.51 -14.34
CA SER A 117 17.19 -17.74 -14.98
C SER A 117 18.48 -17.72 -14.16
N ASN A 118 18.56 -18.47 -13.05
CA ASN A 118 19.66 -18.44 -12.09
C ASN A 118 20.02 -17.03 -11.60
N LEU A 119 19.00 -16.17 -11.45
CA LEU A 119 19.17 -14.82 -10.92
C LEU A 119 18.96 -14.82 -9.40
N PRO A 120 19.74 -14.03 -8.64
CA PRO A 120 19.59 -13.95 -7.18
C PRO A 120 18.18 -13.49 -6.77
N THR A 121 17.59 -14.19 -5.81
CA THR A 121 16.33 -13.82 -5.17
C THR A 121 16.55 -12.81 -4.04
N LYS A 122 15.47 -12.24 -3.51
CA LYS A 122 15.59 -11.35 -2.34
C LYS A 122 16.19 -12.07 -1.14
N THR A 123 15.81 -13.32 -0.92
CA THR A 123 16.34 -14.15 0.17
C THR A 123 17.85 -14.33 0.05
N ASP A 124 18.35 -14.64 -1.15
CA ASP A 124 19.79 -14.81 -1.40
C ASP A 124 20.56 -13.51 -1.08
N ILE A 125 20.00 -12.36 -1.49
CA ILE A 125 20.59 -11.04 -1.21
C ILE A 125 20.61 -10.76 0.30
N ASP A 126 19.53 -11.08 1.02
CA ASP A 126 19.42 -10.86 2.46
C ASP A 126 20.40 -11.75 3.26
N GLU A 127 20.60 -13.00 2.82
CA GLU A 127 21.60 -13.90 3.40
C GLU A 127 23.03 -13.39 3.18
N ILE A 128 23.37 -13.02 1.94
CA ILE A 128 24.67 -12.42 1.61
C ILE A 128 24.91 -11.16 2.46
N ASN A 129 23.90 -10.31 2.63
CA ASN A 129 24.01 -9.10 3.45
C ASN A 129 24.27 -9.41 4.92
N LYS A 130 23.60 -10.42 5.49
CA LYS A 130 23.85 -10.88 6.88
C LYS A 130 25.26 -11.45 7.03
N GLU A 131 25.71 -12.27 6.10
CA GLU A 131 27.06 -12.83 6.10
C GLU A 131 28.12 -11.74 6.00
N LEU A 132 27.94 -10.79 5.07
CA LEU A 132 28.84 -9.65 4.91
C LEU A 132 28.91 -8.79 6.18
N TYR A 133 27.77 -8.56 6.83
CA TYR A 133 27.73 -7.86 8.12
C TYR A 133 28.50 -8.62 9.21
N ASN A 134 28.27 -9.92 9.35
CA ASN A 134 28.96 -10.76 10.32
C ASN A 134 30.47 -10.82 10.06
N LEU A 135 30.88 -10.89 8.80
CA LEU A 135 32.28 -10.83 8.38
C LEU A 135 32.91 -9.50 8.77
N ARG A 136 32.27 -8.37 8.44
CA ARG A 136 32.74 -7.02 8.85
C ARG A 136 32.92 -6.92 10.36
N LYS A 137 31.96 -7.46 11.13
CA LYS A 137 32.05 -7.49 12.59
C LYS A 137 33.24 -8.31 13.09
N LYS A 138 33.41 -9.54 12.59
CA LYS A 138 34.55 -10.41 12.94
C LYS A 138 35.89 -9.76 12.59
N VAL A 139 36.00 -9.14 11.41
CA VAL A 139 37.21 -8.42 10.98
C VAL A 139 37.53 -7.30 11.96
N LYS A 140 36.53 -6.48 12.33
CA LYS A 140 36.73 -5.39 13.30
C LYS A 140 37.21 -5.90 14.67
N GLU A 141 36.58 -6.95 15.19
CA GLU A 141 36.95 -7.56 16.47
C GLU A 141 38.37 -8.12 16.45
N LEU A 142 38.74 -8.82 15.37
CA LEU A 142 40.09 -9.35 15.20
C LEU A 142 41.13 -8.23 15.06
N SER A 143 40.84 -7.18 14.29
CA SER A 143 41.72 -6.00 14.17
C SER A 143 41.92 -5.30 15.51
N GLN A 144 40.89 -5.20 16.36
CA GLN A 144 41.03 -4.67 17.72
C GLN A 144 41.93 -5.55 18.59
N LYS A 145 41.70 -6.87 18.60
CA LYS A 145 42.53 -7.81 19.37
C LYS A 145 43.99 -7.81 18.94
N LEU A 146 44.25 -7.64 17.64
CA LEU A 146 45.62 -7.52 17.09
C LEU A 146 46.27 -6.17 17.45
N GLY A 147 45.50 -5.09 17.54
CA GLY A 147 46.01 -3.78 18.01
C GLY A 147 46.26 -3.72 19.52
N GLU A 148 45.61 -4.58 20.30
CA GLU A 148 45.75 -4.68 21.76
C GLU A 148 46.87 -5.64 22.21
N HIS A 149 47.42 -6.45 21.30
CA HIS A 149 48.55 -7.33 21.58
C HIS A 149 49.86 -6.60 21.27
N PRO A 150 50.67 -6.17 22.27
CA PRO A 150 51.98 -5.61 21.99
C PRO A 150 52.85 -6.70 21.35
N GLU A 151 53.58 -6.34 20.31
CA GLU A 151 54.57 -7.19 19.65
C GLU A 151 55.52 -7.76 20.72
N HIS A 152 55.41 -9.06 21.01
CA HIS A 152 56.44 -9.77 21.74
C HIS A 152 57.62 -9.99 20.79
N LYS A 153 58.54 -9.01 20.79
CA LYS A 153 59.93 -9.20 20.37
C LYS A 153 60.71 -9.95 21.45
#